data_AF-A0A250J214-F1
#
_entry.id   AF-A0A250J214-F1
#
_cell.length_a   1.000
_cell.length_b   1.000
_cell.length_c   1.000
_cell.angle_alpha   90.00
_cell.angle_beta   90.00
_cell.angle_gamma   90.00
#
_symmetry.space_group_name_H-M   'P 1'
#
loop_
_entity.id
_entity.type
_entity.pdbx_description
1 polymer ?
#
loop_
_entity_poly.entity_id
_entity_poly.type
_entity_poly.pdbx_seq_one_letter_code
_entity_poly.pdbx_strand_id
1 'polypeptide(L)'
;MRTFLLTTALLLSSAASAQVKFTFGTANNETLSFGKADCSNPVTVTWTRTIQPCDRLTLWITTTGSCQGAAADTSKGDVALDEISLSTFQAATQGTFNLDRSRLPFVTSDGGAACGSLNEEKTFSLCGATKQTDNFYGCNSTVVNATAARITYDGKPPSAPTLSATSGMDGAASITVNAPSDATRGVVRILLNGEEFRKVEWSLGKGALLVENLENDVTYEADATVFDAAGNESERSSPVQVIPTKTYGFMEHYGDSGGQEVGCGAVGGGVAGGAMLAVLGFWLFSRRNRSWLEQ
;
A
#
# COMPACT_ATOMS: atom_id res chain seq x y z
N MET A 1 2.09 43.59 8.69
CA MET A 1 0.72 43.10 8.44
C MET A 1 0.71 42.38 7.10
N ARG A 2 0.77 41.05 7.09
CA ARG A 2 0.70 40.21 5.88
C ARG A 2 -0.48 39.26 6.06
N THR A 3 -1.52 39.49 5.27
CA THR A 3 -2.80 38.80 5.29
C THR A 3 -2.63 37.44 4.63
N PHE A 4 -2.65 36.36 5.42
CA PHE A 4 -2.76 34.99 4.92
C PHE A 4 -4.24 34.69 4.63
N LEU A 5 -4.60 34.63 3.36
CA LEU A 5 -5.88 34.09 2.89
C LEU A 5 -5.80 32.55 2.94
N LEU A 6 -6.44 31.95 3.94
CA LEU A 6 -6.75 30.51 3.96
C LEU A 6 -7.94 30.26 3.03
N THR A 7 -7.68 29.69 1.85
CA THR A 7 -8.69 29.08 0.98
C THR A 7 -8.92 27.64 1.42
N THR A 8 -9.84 27.44 2.36
CA THR A 8 -10.33 26.11 2.75
C THR A 8 -11.29 25.61 1.68
N ALA A 9 -10.79 24.88 0.69
CA ALA A 9 -11.62 24.19 -0.28
C ALA A 9 -12.29 22.98 0.41
N LEU A 10 -13.54 23.14 0.84
CA LEU A 10 -14.41 22.03 1.21
C LEU A 10 -14.68 21.19 -0.06
N LEU A 11 -13.93 20.10 -0.21
CA LEU A 11 -14.28 18.98 -1.06
C LEU A 11 -15.45 18.22 -0.39
N LEU A 12 -16.64 18.80 -0.46
CA LEU A 12 -17.87 18.03 -0.24
C LEU A 12 -18.04 17.14 -1.47
N SER A 13 -17.55 15.91 -1.38
CA SER A 13 -17.89 14.84 -2.32
C SER A 13 -19.41 14.77 -2.39
N SER A 14 -20.00 15.28 -3.46
CA SER A 14 -21.42 15.14 -3.74
C SER A 14 -21.68 13.66 -3.98
N ALA A 15 -21.93 12.91 -2.91
CA ALA A 15 -22.50 11.58 -2.97
C ALA A 15 -23.92 11.75 -3.54
N ALA A 16 -24.03 11.70 -4.86
CA ALA A 16 -25.30 11.44 -5.49
C ALA A 16 -25.80 10.12 -4.89
N SER A 17 -26.90 10.18 -4.14
CA SER A 17 -27.52 9.02 -3.52
C SER A 17 -28.03 8.09 -4.62
N ALA A 18 -27.16 7.22 -5.11
CA ALA A 18 -27.57 6.27 -6.13
C ALA A 18 -28.57 5.27 -5.57
N GLN A 19 -29.57 5.00 -6.38
CA GLN A 19 -30.73 4.19 -6.02
C GLN A 19 -30.39 2.69 -5.93
N VAL A 20 -29.36 2.27 -6.65
CA VAL A 20 -28.76 0.94 -6.59
C VAL A 20 -27.25 1.10 -6.53
N LYS A 21 -26.58 0.37 -5.65
CA LYS A 21 -25.13 0.44 -5.43
C LYS A 21 -24.52 -0.95 -5.40
N PHE A 22 -23.34 -1.09 -5.98
CA PHE A 22 -22.53 -2.30 -5.89
C PHE A 22 -21.31 -2.08 -5.00
N THR A 23 -20.96 -3.11 -4.24
CA THR A 23 -19.76 -3.14 -3.39
C THR A 23 -19.11 -4.52 -3.45
N PHE A 24 -17.80 -4.58 -3.24
CA PHE A 24 -17.01 -5.80 -3.29
C PHE A 24 -16.68 -6.29 -1.88
N GLY A 25 -16.87 -7.59 -1.65
CA GLY A 25 -16.55 -8.25 -0.39
C GLY A 25 -17.34 -7.71 0.81
N THR A 26 -16.82 -7.94 2.00
CA THR A 26 -17.43 -7.54 3.29
C THR A 26 -17.10 -6.11 3.72
N ALA A 27 -16.12 -5.47 3.07
CA ALA A 27 -15.62 -4.15 3.42
C ALA A 27 -16.39 -2.98 2.79
N ASN A 28 -17.46 -3.25 2.02
CA ASN A 28 -18.25 -2.25 1.29
C ASN A 28 -17.43 -1.38 0.33
N ASN A 29 -16.34 -1.92 -0.23
CA ASN A 29 -15.49 -1.17 -1.16
C ASN A 29 -16.19 -1.03 -2.53
N GLU A 30 -16.21 0.18 -3.08
CA GLU A 30 -16.72 0.45 -4.45
C GLU A 30 -15.69 0.14 -5.53
N THR A 31 -14.45 -0.12 -5.12
CA THR A 31 -13.33 -0.45 -5.98
C THR A 31 -12.80 -1.84 -5.64
N LEU A 32 -12.51 -2.61 -6.67
CA LEU A 32 -11.82 -3.89 -6.59
C LEU A 32 -10.53 -3.77 -7.39
N SER A 33 -9.38 -3.98 -6.77
CA SER A 33 -8.11 -4.17 -7.48
C SER A 33 -7.64 -5.61 -7.31
N PHE A 34 -7.13 -6.23 -8.37
CA PHE A 34 -6.60 -7.59 -8.32
C PHE A 34 -5.53 -7.82 -9.40
N GLY A 35 -4.64 -8.77 -9.16
CA GLY A 35 -3.53 -9.10 -10.06
C GLY A 35 -3.73 -10.41 -10.84
N LYS A 36 -2.65 -10.85 -11.50
CA LYS A 36 -2.66 -12.06 -12.35
C LYS A 36 -3.05 -13.34 -11.61
N ALA A 37 -2.51 -13.53 -10.40
CA ALA A 37 -2.74 -14.73 -9.59
C ALA A 37 -4.21 -14.89 -9.19
N ASP A 38 -4.97 -13.80 -9.21
CA ASP A 38 -6.32 -13.69 -8.70
C ASP A 38 -7.41 -14.00 -9.74
N CYS A 39 -7.02 -14.25 -10.98
CA CYS A 39 -7.94 -14.43 -12.11
C CYS A 39 -8.90 -15.63 -11.99
N SER A 40 -8.52 -16.68 -11.24
CA SER A 40 -9.36 -17.87 -11.05
C SER A 40 -10.30 -17.77 -9.84
N ASN A 41 -10.16 -16.72 -9.01
CA ASN A 41 -10.91 -16.57 -7.79
C ASN A 41 -12.14 -15.66 -8.04
N PRO A 42 -13.38 -16.18 -7.94
CA PRO A 42 -14.56 -15.35 -8.09
C PRO A 42 -14.66 -14.35 -6.94
N VAL A 43 -15.26 -13.19 -7.21
CA VAL A 43 -15.49 -12.15 -6.20
C VAL A 43 -16.95 -12.04 -5.89
N THR A 44 -17.29 -12.07 -4.60
CA THR A 44 -18.64 -11.78 -4.15
C THR A 44 -18.89 -10.27 -4.25
N VAL A 45 -19.90 -9.92 -5.04
CA VAL A 45 -20.43 -8.56 -5.17
C VAL A 45 -21.72 -8.47 -4.38
N THR A 46 -21.82 -7.46 -3.55
CA THR A 46 -23.04 -7.12 -2.81
C THR A 46 -23.73 -5.95 -3.52
N TRP A 47 -25.00 -6.14 -3.87
CA TRP A 47 -25.86 -5.06 -4.33
C TRP A 47 -26.74 -4.57 -3.18
N THR A 48 -27.01 -3.27 -3.15
CA THR A 48 -27.97 -2.65 -2.25
C THR A 48 -28.89 -1.73 -3.04
N ARG A 49 -30.14 -1.58 -2.60
CA ARG A 49 -31.12 -0.69 -3.23
C ARG A 49 -31.89 0.14 -2.21
N THR A 50 -32.32 1.32 -2.64
CA THR A 50 -33.21 2.23 -1.89
C THR A 50 -34.54 2.49 -2.62
N ILE A 51 -34.72 1.92 -3.81
CA ILE A 51 -35.93 2.00 -4.62
C ILE A 51 -36.79 0.74 -4.52
N GLN A 52 -38.05 0.86 -4.96
CA GLN A 52 -38.93 -0.27 -5.20
C GLN A 52 -38.87 -0.66 -6.68
N PRO A 53 -38.26 -1.80 -7.05
CA PRO A 53 -38.09 -2.21 -8.42
C PRO A 53 -39.38 -2.82 -8.98
N CYS A 54 -39.64 -2.56 -10.25
CA CYS A 54 -40.73 -3.17 -11.01
C CYS A 54 -40.25 -4.03 -12.18
N ASP A 55 -38.94 -4.06 -12.42
CA ASP A 55 -38.30 -4.91 -13.41
C ASP A 55 -37.09 -5.62 -12.77
N ARG A 56 -36.54 -6.60 -13.48
CA ARG A 56 -35.32 -7.30 -13.08
C ARG A 56 -34.12 -6.33 -13.05
N LEU A 57 -33.08 -6.66 -12.28
CA LEU A 57 -31.81 -5.95 -12.35
C LEU A 57 -30.93 -6.60 -13.44
N THR A 58 -30.73 -5.88 -14.54
CA THR A 58 -29.78 -6.27 -15.58
C THR A 58 -28.37 -5.87 -15.13
N LEU A 59 -27.38 -6.72 -15.40
CA LEU A 59 -26.00 -6.51 -14.98
C LEU A 59 -25.07 -6.67 -16.18
N TRP A 60 -24.05 -5.81 -16.28
CA TRP A 60 -23.05 -5.90 -17.33
C TRP A 60 -21.74 -5.24 -16.94
N ILE A 61 -20.69 -5.53 -17.69
CA ILE A 61 -19.36 -4.95 -17.51
C ILE A 61 -19.00 -4.17 -18.76
N THR A 62 -18.52 -2.95 -18.58
CA THR A 62 -18.06 -2.08 -19.67
C THR A 62 -16.62 -1.63 -19.46
N THR A 63 -15.89 -1.44 -20.55
CA THR A 63 -14.55 -0.82 -20.57
C THR A 63 -14.61 0.69 -20.77
N THR A 64 -15.76 1.24 -21.18
CA THR A 64 -15.93 2.66 -21.51
C THR A 64 -16.08 3.56 -20.29
N GLY A 65 -16.23 2.98 -19.09
CA GLY A 65 -16.35 3.70 -17.82
C GLY A 65 -17.71 4.34 -17.55
N SER A 66 -18.71 4.16 -18.43
CA SER A 66 -20.05 4.76 -18.28
C SER A 66 -21.16 3.70 -18.33
N CYS A 67 -21.99 3.65 -17.28
CA CYS A 67 -23.15 2.76 -17.21
C CYS A 67 -24.37 3.40 -17.87
N GLN A 68 -24.32 3.54 -19.19
CA GLN A 68 -25.40 4.12 -19.98
C GLN A 68 -26.29 3.02 -20.57
N GLY A 69 -27.60 3.23 -20.54
CA GLY A 69 -28.58 2.32 -21.12
C GLY A 69 -29.25 1.38 -20.10
N ALA A 70 -30.04 0.43 -20.61
CA ALA A 70 -30.84 -0.49 -19.81
C ALA A 70 -30.27 -1.92 -19.75
N ALA A 71 -29.25 -2.20 -20.57
CA ALA A 71 -28.64 -3.53 -20.73
C ALA A 71 -27.26 -3.39 -21.40
N ALA A 72 -26.52 -4.50 -21.45
CA ALA A 72 -25.24 -4.58 -22.14
C ALA A 72 -25.34 -4.21 -23.63
N ASP A 73 -24.46 -3.34 -24.11
CA ASP A 73 -24.32 -3.00 -25.52
C ASP A 73 -23.12 -3.75 -26.13
N THR A 74 -23.38 -4.90 -26.76
CA THR A 74 -22.33 -5.73 -27.36
C THR A 74 -21.57 -5.02 -28.48
N SER A 75 -22.15 -4.00 -29.11
CA SER A 75 -21.46 -3.18 -30.12
C SER A 75 -20.34 -2.32 -29.53
N LYS A 76 -20.39 -2.07 -28.21
CA LYS A 76 -19.36 -1.35 -27.44
C LYS A 76 -18.43 -2.29 -26.68
N GLY A 77 -18.57 -3.60 -26.87
CA GLY A 77 -17.79 -4.62 -26.15
C GLY A 77 -18.24 -4.84 -24.71
N ASP A 78 -19.47 -4.46 -24.36
CA ASP A 78 -20.02 -4.77 -23.04
C ASP A 78 -20.27 -6.27 -22.90
N VAL A 79 -20.00 -6.80 -21.72
CA VAL A 79 -20.24 -8.20 -21.38
C VAL A 79 -21.44 -8.29 -20.45
N ALA A 80 -22.51 -8.91 -20.93
CA ALA A 80 -23.68 -9.21 -20.10
C ALA A 80 -23.31 -10.21 -19.00
N LEU A 81 -23.81 -9.95 -17.79
CA LEU A 81 -23.75 -10.84 -16.64
C LEU A 81 -25.13 -11.45 -16.36
N ASP A 82 -25.18 -12.36 -15.41
CA ASP A 82 -26.42 -13.01 -15.01
C ASP A 82 -27.33 -11.99 -14.30
N GLU A 83 -28.59 -11.91 -14.73
CA GLU A 83 -29.55 -10.94 -14.20
C GLU A 83 -30.09 -11.38 -12.83
N ILE A 84 -30.47 -10.40 -12.00
CA ILE A 84 -31.17 -10.69 -10.74
C ILE A 84 -32.67 -10.63 -10.99
N SER A 85 -33.34 -11.75 -10.76
CA SER A 85 -34.78 -11.87 -10.98
C SER A 85 -35.56 -10.82 -10.20
N LEU A 86 -36.70 -10.36 -10.75
CA LEU A 86 -37.58 -9.41 -10.08
C LEU A 86 -38.00 -9.91 -8.69
N SER A 87 -38.30 -11.20 -8.55
CA SER A 87 -38.71 -11.79 -7.28
C SER A 87 -37.63 -11.67 -6.20
N THR A 88 -36.37 -11.98 -6.54
CA THR A 88 -35.22 -11.84 -5.64
C THR A 88 -34.96 -10.37 -5.31
N PHE A 89 -35.00 -9.52 -6.34
CA PHE A 89 -34.71 -8.11 -6.19
C PHE A 89 -35.77 -7.41 -5.37
N GLN A 90 -37.06 -7.79 -5.45
CA GLN A 90 -38.15 -7.26 -4.62
C GLN A 90 -38.16 -7.82 -3.19
N ALA A 91 -37.74 -9.08 -2.99
CA ALA A 91 -37.78 -9.73 -1.69
C ALA A 91 -36.77 -9.15 -0.68
N ALA A 92 -35.66 -8.56 -1.15
CA ALA A 92 -34.63 -8.01 -0.29
C ALA A 92 -34.13 -6.64 -0.77
N THR A 93 -33.67 -5.80 0.17
CA THR A 93 -33.00 -4.53 -0.12
C THR A 93 -31.51 -4.69 -0.38
N GLN A 94 -30.96 -5.86 -0.08
CA GLN A 94 -29.59 -6.25 -0.35
C GLN A 94 -29.50 -7.71 -0.78
N GLY A 95 -28.47 -8.04 -1.56
CA GLY A 95 -28.16 -9.41 -1.90
C GLY A 95 -26.78 -9.53 -2.51
N THR A 96 -26.40 -10.75 -2.87
CA THR A 96 -25.06 -11.05 -3.38
C THR A 96 -25.11 -11.86 -4.65
N PHE A 97 -24.10 -11.70 -5.50
CA PHE A 97 -23.80 -12.59 -6.62
C PHE A 97 -22.28 -12.73 -6.74
N ASN A 98 -21.84 -13.80 -7.40
CA ASN A 98 -20.42 -14.02 -7.65
C ASN A 98 -20.06 -13.52 -9.05
N LEU A 99 -19.10 -12.62 -9.12
CA LEU A 99 -18.49 -12.16 -10.35
C LEU A 99 -17.27 -13.05 -10.66
N ASP A 100 -17.36 -13.79 -11.75
CA ASP A 100 -16.22 -14.51 -12.31
C ASP A 100 -15.30 -13.52 -13.04
N ARG A 101 -14.07 -13.37 -12.54
CA ARG A 101 -13.05 -12.47 -13.10
C ARG A 101 -12.61 -12.90 -14.50
N SER A 102 -12.76 -14.18 -14.86
CA SER A 102 -12.43 -14.67 -16.19
C SER A 102 -13.35 -14.13 -17.29
N ARG A 103 -14.57 -13.68 -16.93
CA ARG A 103 -15.55 -13.09 -17.85
C ARG A 103 -15.30 -11.61 -18.16
N LEU A 104 -14.27 -10.99 -17.57
CA LEU A 104 -13.96 -9.60 -17.84
C LEU A 104 -13.52 -9.41 -19.31
N PRO A 105 -13.98 -8.34 -19.99
CA PRO A 105 -13.66 -8.09 -21.40
C PRO A 105 -12.21 -7.61 -21.59
N PHE A 106 -11.25 -8.53 -21.49
CA PHE A 106 -9.83 -8.24 -21.67
C PHE A 106 -9.41 -7.94 -23.11
N VAL A 107 -10.35 -7.86 -24.05
CA VAL A 107 -10.15 -7.75 -25.51
C VAL A 107 -8.96 -6.86 -25.84
N THR A 108 -8.00 -7.43 -26.55
CA THR A 108 -6.88 -6.75 -27.20
C THR A 108 -7.11 -6.77 -28.71
N SER A 109 -6.44 -5.87 -29.44
CA SER A 109 -6.51 -5.79 -30.91
C SER A 109 -6.20 -7.12 -31.61
N ASP A 110 -5.50 -8.04 -30.94
CA ASP A 110 -4.87 -9.21 -31.53
C ASP A 110 -5.62 -10.54 -31.23
N GLY A 111 -6.87 -10.48 -30.78
CA GLY A 111 -7.72 -11.67 -30.70
C GLY A 111 -7.73 -12.41 -29.36
N GLY A 112 -7.87 -11.66 -28.26
CA GLY A 112 -8.34 -12.21 -26.97
C GLY A 112 -7.23 -12.49 -25.98
N ALA A 113 -6.78 -11.46 -25.27
CA ALA A 113 -6.04 -11.68 -24.03
C ALA A 113 -6.98 -12.27 -22.96
N ALA A 114 -6.50 -13.26 -22.22
CA ALA A 114 -7.21 -13.85 -21.10
C ALA A 114 -6.79 -13.17 -19.79
N CYS A 115 -7.60 -13.33 -18.74
CA CYS A 115 -7.20 -12.92 -17.40
C CYS A 115 -5.85 -13.57 -17.04
N GLY A 116 -4.87 -12.76 -16.65
CA GLY A 116 -3.54 -13.22 -16.25
C GLY A 116 -2.47 -13.15 -17.34
N SER A 117 -2.84 -13.01 -18.61
CA SER A 117 -1.88 -12.89 -19.71
C SER A 117 -1.48 -11.44 -20.02
N LEU A 118 -2.20 -10.46 -19.46
CA LEU A 118 -1.94 -9.04 -19.68
C LEU A 118 -0.91 -8.50 -18.67
N ASN A 119 0.05 -7.74 -19.18
CA ASN A 119 1.07 -7.02 -18.38
C ASN A 119 0.73 -5.53 -18.21
N GLU A 120 -0.54 -5.17 -18.41
CA GLU A 120 -1.02 -3.79 -18.41
C GLU A 120 -2.13 -3.64 -17.37
N GLU A 121 -2.31 -2.41 -16.89
CA GLU A 121 -3.44 -2.06 -16.05
C GLU A 121 -4.68 -1.86 -16.93
N LYS A 122 -5.79 -2.51 -16.57
CA LYS A 122 -7.10 -2.30 -17.21
C LYS A 122 -8.15 -2.02 -16.17
N THR A 123 -8.95 -0.99 -16.41
CA THR A 123 -10.10 -0.65 -15.56
C THR A 123 -11.40 -0.97 -16.28
N PHE A 124 -12.30 -1.60 -15.54
CA PHE A 124 -13.66 -1.94 -15.94
C PHE A 124 -14.65 -1.29 -14.99
N SER A 125 -15.88 -1.11 -15.47
CA SER A 125 -17.00 -0.67 -14.65
C SER A 125 -18.08 -1.74 -14.63
N LEU A 126 -18.46 -2.17 -13.43
CA LEU A 126 -19.63 -2.99 -13.20
C LEU A 126 -20.86 -2.09 -13.18
N CYS A 127 -21.76 -2.37 -14.11
CA CYS A 127 -22.97 -1.62 -14.33
C CYS A 127 -24.20 -2.47 -14.04
N GLY A 128 -25.30 -1.79 -13.74
CA GLY A 128 -26.59 -2.42 -13.68
C GLY A 128 -27.71 -1.43 -13.85
N ALA A 129 -28.85 -1.90 -14.32
CA ALA A 129 -30.03 -1.09 -14.56
C ALA A 129 -31.30 -1.84 -14.21
N THR A 130 -32.31 -1.07 -13.81
CA THR A 130 -33.64 -1.58 -13.47
C THR A 130 -34.67 -0.49 -13.76
N LYS A 131 -35.95 -0.81 -13.60
CA LYS A 131 -37.02 0.18 -13.53
C LYS A 131 -37.58 0.23 -12.12
N GLN A 132 -38.08 1.40 -11.73
CA GLN A 132 -38.72 1.63 -10.43
C GLN A 132 -40.23 1.75 -10.56
N THR A 133 -40.98 1.42 -9.51
CA THR A 133 -42.41 1.73 -9.45
C THR A 133 -42.63 3.23 -9.37
N ASP A 134 -43.71 3.72 -9.97
CA ASP A 134 -44.18 5.09 -9.78
C ASP A 134 -45.05 5.23 -8.51
N ASN A 135 -45.54 6.45 -8.25
CA ASN A 135 -46.38 6.76 -7.09
C ASN A 135 -47.77 6.10 -7.13
N PHE A 136 -48.17 5.52 -8.26
CA PHE A 136 -49.44 4.83 -8.46
C PHE A 136 -49.27 3.30 -8.51
N TYR A 137 -48.11 2.78 -8.09
CA TYR A 137 -47.74 1.35 -8.14
C TYR A 137 -47.65 0.77 -9.56
N GLY A 138 -47.60 1.64 -10.58
CA GLY A 138 -47.27 1.27 -11.95
C GLY A 138 -45.77 1.09 -12.14
N CYS A 139 -45.35 0.34 -13.15
CA CYS A 139 -43.94 0.26 -13.51
C CYS A 139 -43.55 1.47 -14.37
N ASN A 140 -42.66 2.32 -13.86
CA ASN A 140 -42.18 3.48 -14.60
C ASN A 140 -41.32 3.02 -15.79
N SER A 141 -41.47 3.66 -16.95
CA SER A 141 -40.64 3.38 -18.13
C SER A 141 -39.20 3.92 -18.00
N THR A 142 -38.95 4.79 -17.01
CA THR A 142 -37.65 5.38 -16.75
C THR A 142 -36.68 4.35 -16.17
N VAL A 143 -35.54 4.21 -16.84
CA VAL A 143 -34.45 3.34 -16.40
C VAL A 143 -33.64 4.02 -15.30
N VAL A 144 -33.43 3.28 -14.22
CA VAL A 144 -32.57 3.65 -13.11
C VAL A 144 -31.27 2.87 -13.24
N ASN A 145 -30.17 3.59 -13.39
CA ASN A 145 -28.83 3.01 -13.40
C ASN A 145 -28.26 2.94 -11.99
N ALA A 146 -27.58 1.84 -11.69
CA ALA A 146 -26.79 1.69 -10.49
C ALA A 146 -25.53 2.57 -10.54
N THR A 147 -24.96 2.90 -9.38
CA THR A 147 -23.60 3.45 -9.32
C THR A 147 -22.63 2.43 -9.90
N ALA A 148 -21.85 2.87 -10.87
CA ALA A 148 -20.74 2.10 -11.43
C ALA A 148 -19.74 1.75 -10.33
N ALA A 149 -19.56 0.46 -10.05
CA ALA A 149 -18.44 0.00 -9.23
C ALA A 149 -17.24 -0.27 -10.12
N ARG A 150 -16.04 0.07 -9.64
CA ARG A 150 -14.82 -0.02 -10.46
C ARG A 150 -14.06 -1.30 -10.18
N ILE A 151 -13.59 -1.93 -11.24
CA ILE A 151 -12.78 -3.14 -11.18
C ILE A 151 -11.49 -2.84 -11.93
N THR A 152 -10.37 -2.82 -11.23
CA THR A 152 -9.04 -2.61 -11.80
C THR A 152 -8.29 -3.93 -11.80
N TYR A 153 -7.90 -4.39 -12.99
CA TYR A 153 -6.92 -5.43 -13.17
C TYR A 153 -5.55 -4.77 -13.27
N ASP A 154 -4.64 -5.15 -12.39
CA ASP A 154 -3.26 -4.70 -12.44
C ASP A 154 -2.35 -5.88 -12.81
N GLY A 155 -1.95 -5.92 -14.07
CA GLY A 155 -1.01 -6.91 -14.58
C GLY A 155 0.45 -6.43 -14.54
N LYS A 156 0.72 -5.18 -14.19
CA LYS A 156 2.04 -4.58 -14.32
C LYS A 156 2.80 -4.71 -12.99
N PRO A 157 3.94 -5.41 -12.96
CA PRO A 157 4.77 -5.44 -11.76
C PRO A 157 5.26 -4.04 -11.36
N PRO A 158 5.43 -3.78 -10.06
CA PRO A 158 6.08 -2.57 -9.61
C PRO A 158 7.53 -2.50 -10.08
N SER A 159 8.07 -1.29 -10.14
CA SER A 159 9.47 -1.10 -10.53
C SER A 159 10.43 -1.69 -9.50
N ALA A 160 11.64 -2.09 -9.92
CA ALA A 160 12.64 -2.60 -8.99
C ALA A 160 12.98 -1.55 -7.92
N PRO A 161 13.04 -1.94 -6.63
CA PRO A 161 13.39 -1.01 -5.55
C PRO A 161 14.89 -0.68 -5.60
N THR A 162 15.29 0.43 -4.97
CA THR A 162 16.72 0.74 -4.78
C THR A 162 17.13 0.58 -3.32
N LEU A 163 18.31 0.00 -3.12
CA LEU A 163 18.88 -0.31 -1.81
C LEU A 163 20.04 0.63 -1.48
N SER A 164 20.13 1.03 -0.22
CA SER A 164 21.36 1.53 0.37
C SER A 164 21.55 0.88 1.73
N ALA A 165 22.75 0.38 1.99
CA ALA A 165 23.10 -0.21 3.27
C ALA A 165 24.11 0.68 3.98
N THR A 166 23.97 0.79 5.31
CA THR A 166 24.99 1.36 6.18
C THR A 166 25.61 0.22 6.98
N SER A 167 26.87 -0.06 6.67
CA SER A 167 27.77 -0.91 7.46
C SER A 167 28.31 -0.10 8.65
N GLY A 168 28.52 -0.75 9.80
CA GLY A 168 29.03 -0.06 11.00
C GLY A 168 28.47 -0.55 12.33
N MET A 169 27.48 -1.44 12.33
CA MET A 169 26.82 -1.91 13.53
C MET A 169 27.36 -3.29 13.95
N ASP A 170 27.48 -3.49 15.26
CA ASP A 170 27.95 -4.74 15.86
C ASP A 170 26.93 -5.87 15.65
N GLY A 171 27.30 -6.85 14.82
CA GLY A 171 26.45 -7.99 14.47
C GLY A 171 25.16 -7.64 13.74
N ALA A 172 25.08 -6.43 13.16
CA ALA A 172 23.89 -5.93 12.52
C ALA A 172 24.19 -5.01 11.33
N ALA A 173 23.17 -4.75 10.52
CA ALA A 173 23.24 -3.79 9.43
C ALA A 173 21.93 -3.01 9.29
N SER A 174 22.05 -1.73 8.96
CA SER A 174 20.92 -0.86 8.69
C SER A 174 20.74 -0.72 7.18
N ILE A 175 19.65 -1.27 6.65
CA ILE A 175 19.33 -1.26 5.23
C ILE A 175 18.17 -0.29 5.00
N THR A 176 18.41 0.74 4.20
CA THR A 176 17.38 1.68 3.76
C THR A 176 16.92 1.28 2.37
N VAL A 177 15.60 1.18 2.20
CA VAL A 177 15.05 0.79 0.91
C VAL A 177 14.09 1.82 0.41
N ASN A 178 14.37 2.27 -0.79
CA ASN A 178 13.52 3.18 -1.51
C ASN A 178 12.68 2.37 -2.51
N ALA A 179 11.46 2.06 -2.08
CA ALA A 179 10.48 1.40 -2.91
C ALA A 179 9.73 2.41 -3.81
N PRO A 180 9.26 1.98 -4.99
CA PRO A 180 8.39 2.80 -5.82
C PRO A 180 7.02 3.05 -5.14
N SER A 181 6.29 4.04 -5.63
CA SER A 181 5.03 4.50 -5.03
C SER A 181 3.86 3.53 -5.16
N ASP A 182 3.95 2.57 -6.07
CA ASP A 182 2.95 1.54 -6.35
C ASP A 182 3.12 0.28 -5.49
N ALA A 183 4.25 0.14 -4.81
CA ALA A 183 4.47 -0.94 -3.86
C ALA A 183 3.61 -0.76 -2.59
N THR A 184 3.36 -1.86 -1.87
CA THR A 184 2.67 -1.87 -0.57
C THR A 184 3.49 -2.56 0.51
N ARG A 185 4.24 -3.60 0.13
CA ARG A 185 5.10 -4.39 1.00
C ARG A 185 6.37 -4.79 0.26
N GLY A 186 7.36 -5.26 0.99
CA GLY A 186 8.59 -5.76 0.38
C GLY A 186 9.32 -6.74 1.27
N VAL A 187 10.37 -7.31 0.69
CA VAL A 187 11.19 -8.36 1.28
C VAL A 187 12.63 -8.04 0.99
N VAL A 188 13.48 -8.06 2.02
CA VAL A 188 14.94 -8.12 1.89
C VAL A 188 15.37 -9.55 2.03
N ARG A 189 16.26 -9.99 1.14
CA ARG A 189 17.07 -11.17 1.37
C ARG A 189 18.50 -10.76 1.63
N ILE A 190 19.10 -11.43 2.59
CA ILE A 190 20.52 -11.36 2.89
C ILE A 190 21.11 -12.68 2.45
N LEU A 191 22.11 -12.59 1.59
CA LEU A 191 22.78 -13.71 0.97
C LEU A 191 24.19 -13.81 1.53
N LEU A 192 24.63 -15.03 1.83
CA LEU A 192 26.01 -15.34 2.17
C LEU A 192 26.53 -16.32 1.12
N ASN A 193 27.56 -15.93 0.37
CA ASN A 193 28.08 -16.73 -0.75
C ASN A 193 27.02 -17.13 -1.80
N GLY A 194 26.01 -16.27 -2.00
CA GLY A 194 24.90 -16.50 -2.95
C GLY A 194 23.75 -17.36 -2.42
N GLU A 195 23.82 -17.87 -1.19
CA GLU A 195 22.74 -18.61 -0.54
C GLU A 195 21.95 -17.71 0.41
N GLU A 196 20.62 -17.86 0.46
CA GLU A 196 19.76 -17.09 1.35
C GLU A 196 20.09 -17.41 2.82
N PHE A 197 20.74 -16.47 3.50
CA PHE A 197 21.05 -16.55 4.92
C PHE A 197 19.87 -16.08 5.78
N ARG A 198 19.20 -15.01 5.34
CA ARG A 198 18.08 -14.41 6.08
C ARG A 198 17.11 -13.71 5.14
N LYS A 199 15.82 -13.73 5.53
CA LYS A 199 14.74 -13.02 4.87
C LYS A 199 14.01 -12.12 5.87
N VAL A 200 13.79 -10.86 5.51
CA VAL A 200 13.10 -9.87 6.34
C VAL A 200 11.97 -9.25 5.53
N GLU A 201 10.73 -9.39 6.01
CA GLU A 201 9.57 -8.72 5.42
C GLU A 201 9.42 -7.31 6.00
N TRP A 202 9.01 -6.36 5.16
CA TRP A 202 8.70 -5.00 5.57
C TRP A 202 7.38 -4.50 5.03
N SER A 203 6.88 -3.46 5.68
CA SER A 203 5.83 -2.59 5.17
C SER A 203 6.42 -1.23 4.83
N LEU A 204 5.94 -0.62 3.76
CA LEU A 204 6.42 0.69 3.33
C LEU A 204 6.12 1.80 4.35
N GLY A 205 6.92 2.86 4.31
CA GLY A 205 6.79 4.01 5.22
C GLY A 205 7.43 3.78 6.60
N LYS A 206 7.99 2.60 6.86
CA LYS A 206 8.91 2.38 7.99
C LYS A 206 10.32 2.78 7.53
N GLY A 207 11.10 3.39 8.42
CA GLY A 207 12.45 3.87 8.13
C GLY A 207 13.44 2.74 7.81
N ALA A 208 14.73 2.99 8.04
CA ALA A 208 15.75 1.97 7.80
C ALA A 208 15.46 0.68 8.59
N LEU A 209 15.73 -0.45 7.94
CA LEU A 209 15.52 -1.78 8.49
C LEU A 209 16.80 -2.27 9.17
N LEU A 210 16.66 -2.65 10.43
CA LEU A 210 17.74 -3.27 11.17
C LEU A 210 17.71 -4.78 10.93
N VAL A 211 18.81 -5.31 10.38
CA VAL A 211 19.04 -6.75 10.20
C VAL A 211 20.07 -7.18 11.22
N GLU A 212 19.66 -8.00 12.20
CA GLU A 212 20.50 -8.46 13.31
C GLU A 212 20.95 -9.93 13.13
N ASN A 213 21.88 -10.37 13.97
CA ASN A 213 22.49 -11.71 13.96
C ASN A 213 23.30 -11.98 12.69
N LEU A 214 24.02 -10.95 12.23
CA LEU A 214 25.04 -11.09 11.22
C LEU A 214 26.40 -11.28 11.92
N GLU A 215 27.32 -11.98 11.28
CA GLU A 215 28.69 -12.11 11.79
C GLU A 215 29.50 -10.88 11.40
N ASN A 216 30.28 -10.34 12.35
CA ASN A 216 31.18 -9.22 12.08
C ASN A 216 32.29 -9.65 11.11
N ASP A 217 32.73 -8.71 10.28
CA ASP A 217 33.79 -8.88 9.28
C ASP A 217 33.49 -9.93 8.20
N VAL A 218 32.23 -10.39 8.11
CA VAL A 218 31.73 -11.25 7.02
C VAL A 218 30.97 -10.41 6.00
N THR A 219 31.29 -10.61 4.72
CA THR A 219 30.61 -9.92 3.62
C THR A 219 29.32 -10.63 3.25
N TYR A 220 28.21 -9.93 3.40
CA TYR A 220 26.89 -10.35 2.93
C TYR A 220 26.47 -9.53 1.71
N GLU A 221 25.58 -10.09 0.89
CA GLU A 221 24.90 -9.36 -0.18
C GLU A 221 23.42 -9.21 0.18
N ALA A 222 22.89 -8.00 0.07
CA ALA A 222 21.48 -7.72 0.28
C ALA A 222 20.80 -7.42 -1.05
N ASP A 223 19.71 -8.12 -1.34
CA ASP A 223 18.78 -7.78 -2.41
C ASP A 223 17.37 -7.57 -1.86
N ALA A 224 16.55 -6.81 -2.61
CA ALA A 224 15.18 -6.54 -2.22
C ALA A 224 14.22 -6.72 -3.38
N THR A 225 13.02 -7.11 -3.02
CA THR A 225 11.88 -7.25 -3.92
C THR A 225 10.66 -6.61 -3.27
N VAL A 226 9.83 -5.94 -4.05
CA VAL A 226 8.59 -5.31 -3.57
C VAL A 226 7.37 -5.92 -4.23
N PHE A 227 6.23 -5.79 -3.56
CA PHE A 227 4.93 -6.24 -4.04
C PHE A 227 3.95 -5.09 -4.03
N ASP A 228 3.13 -5.00 -5.06
CA ASP A 228 2.04 -4.01 -5.16
C ASP A 228 0.78 -4.46 -4.39
N ALA A 229 -0.30 -3.68 -4.49
CA ALA A 229 -1.59 -4.01 -3.88
C ALA A 229 -2.29 -5.20 -4.57
N ALA A 230 -1.96 -5.47 -5.83
CA ALA A 230 -2.49 -6.55 -6.64
C ALA A 230 -1.73 -7.88 -6.46
N GLY A 231 -0.64 -7.86 -5.70
CA GLY A 231 0.20 -9.01 -5.40
C GLY A 231 1.26 -9.30 -6.47
N ASN A 232 1.49 -8.42 -7.45
CA ASN A 232 2.58 -8.61 -8.41
C ASN A 232 3.94 -8.35 -7.74
N GLU A 233 4.94 -9.15 -8.11
CA GLU A 233 6.30 -9.08 -7.58
C GLU A 233 7.21 -8.30 -8.53
N SER A 234 7.99 -7.33 -8.02
CA SER A 234 8.95 -6.58 -8.82
C SER A 234 10.14 -7.43 -9.26
N GLU A 235 10.92 -6.90 -10.20
CA GLU A 235 12.30 -7.35 -10.36
C GLU A 235 13.10 -7.08 -9.07
N ARG A 236 14.17 -7.86 -8.87
CA ARG A 236 15.08 -7.67 -7.73
C ARG A 236 15.88 -6.40 -7.90
N SER A 237 16.16 -5.72 -6.79
CA SER A 237 17.11 -4.62 -6.79
C SER A 237 18.52 -5.10 -7.16
N SER A 238 19.37 -4.17 -7.59
CA SER A 238 20.81 -4.41 -7.61
C SER A 238 21.30 -4.82 -6.20
N PRO A 239 22.14 -5.86 -6.08
CA PRO A 239 22.64 -6.30 -4.78
C PRO A 239 23.56 -5.23 -4.18
N VAL A 240 23.50 -5.06 -2.86
CA VAL A 240 24.36 -4.16 -2.09
C VAL A 240 25.16 -4.98 -1.08
N GLN A 241 26.46 -4.72 -0.99
CA GLN A 241 27.32 -5.38 -0.02
C GLN A 241 27.14 -4.79 1.38
N VAL A 242 27.13 -5.67 2.36
CA VAL A 242 26.94 -5.35 3.77
C VAL A 242 28.01 -6.08 4.57
N ILE A 243 28.82 -5.32 5.31
CA ILE A 243 29.86 -5.86 6.18
C ILE A 243 29.59 -5.30 7.59
N PRO A 244 29.00 -6.09 8.49
CA PRO A 244 28.88 -5.70 9.89
C PRO A 244 30.29 -5.54 10.47
N THR A 245 30.49 -4.50 11.26
CA THR A 245 31.77 -4.24 11.90
C THR A 245 31.52 -4.06 13.37
N LYS A 246 32.33 -4.71 14.21
CA LYS A 246 32.25 -4.54 15.64
C LYS A 246 32.42 -3.06 16.00
N THR A 247 31.38 -2.47 16.56
CA THR A 247 31.46 -1.10 17.07
C THR A 247 32.00 -1.17 18.49
N TYR A 248 33.26 -0.80 18.69
CA TYR A 248 33.81 -0.71 20.04
C TYR A 248 33.07 0.39 20.80
N GLY A 249 32.43 0.01 21.91
CA GLY A 249 31.87 0.99 22.83
C GLY A 249 33.00 1.88 23.37
N PHE A 250 32.68 3.13 23.73
CA PHE A 250 33.66 4.06 24.31
C PHE A 250 34.47 3.42 25.45
N MET A 251 33.81 2.65 26.33
CA MET A 251 34.47 1.99 27.47
C MET A 251 35.37 0.83 27.06
N GLU A 252 35.01 0.08 26.02
CA GLU A 252 35.84 -1.02 25.50
C GLU A 252 37.10 -0.46 24.84
N HIS A 253 36.96 0.58 24.01
CA HIS A 253 38.10 1.28 23.42
C HIS A 253 38.98 1.96 24.47
N TYR A 254 38.38 2.54 25.51
CA TYR A 254 39.10 3.16 26.64
C TYR A 254 39.90 2.11 27.42
N GLY A 255 39.29 0.98 27.76
CA GLY A 255 39.97 -0.12 28.45
C GLY A 255 41.12 -0.72 27.64
N ASP A 256 40.90 -1.00 26.36
CA ASP A 256 41.93 -1.52 25.45
C ASP A 256 43.09 -0.53 25.26
N SER A 257 42.84 0.77 25.36
CA SER A 257 43.86 1.82 25.30
C SER A 257 44.61 2.03 26.63
N GLY A 258 44.43 1.14 27.61
CA GLY A 258 45.04 1.23 28.94
C GLY A 258 44.36 2.22 29.88
N GLY A 259 43.15 2.67 29.55
CA GLY A 259 42.30 3.45 30.42
C GLY A 259 41.89 2.64 31.64
N GLN A 260 42.21 3.15 32.83
CA GLN A 260 41.74 2.55 34.07
C GLN A 260 40.41 3.18 34.44
N GLU A 261 39.40 2.35 34.74
CA GLU A 261 38.18 2.81 35.40
C GLU A 261 38.54 3.26 36.81
N VAL A 262 39.01 4.50 36.95
CA VAL A 262 39.09 5.19 38.24
C VAL A 262 37.65 5.53 38.61
N GLY A 263 36.93 4.51 39.08
CA GLY A 263 35.55 4.65 39.50
C GLY A 263 35.44 5.79 40.49
N CYS A 264 34.45 6.67 40.31
CA CYS A 264 34.01 7.62 41.34
C CYS A 264 33.29 6.89 42.50
N GLY A 265 33.76 5.70 42.87
CA GLY A 265 33.32 4.91 44.02
C GLY A 265 34.30 5.12 45.16
N ALA A 266 33.95 6.04 46.07
CA ALA A 266 34.25 5.94 47.49
C ALA A 266 35.66 5.48 47.91
N VAL A 267 36.70 6.25 47.59
CA VAL A 267 37.82 6.42 48.52
C VAL A 267 37.67 7.79 49.18
N GLY A 268 36.69 7.87 50.05
CA GLY A 268 36.68 8.86 51.12
C GLY A 268 37.83 8.53 52.07
N GLY A 269 39.00 9.10 51.78
CA GLY A 269 40.17 8.95 52.62
C GLY A 269 41.45 9.50 51.99
N GLY A 270 41.47 10.74 51.50
CA GLY A 270 42.74 11.37 51.10
C GLY A 270 42.60 12.55 50.15
N VAL A 271 42.49 13.74 50.73
CA VAL A 271 42.54 15.08 50.14
C VAL A 271 43.69 15.24 49.13
N ALA A 272 43.42 15.41 47.82
CA ALA A 272 44.25 16.18 46.85
C ALA A 272 43.87 15.92 45.37
N GLY A 273 42.67 16.33 44.91
CA GLY A 273 42.31 16.18 43.48
C GLY A 273 41.29 17.17 42.92
N GLY A 274 40.92 18.22 43.65
CA GLY A 274 39.80 19.10 43.34
C GLY A 274 40.02 20.20 42.29
N ALA A 275 40.98 20.08 41.36
CA ALA A 275 41.33 21.20 40.47
C ALA A 275 40.93 21.03 38.99
N MET A 276 40.65 19.82 38.48
CA MET A 276 40.43 19.64 37.03
C MET A 276 38.96 19.72 36.58
N LEU A 277 37.97 19.53 37.47
CA LEU A 277 36.55 19.55 37.07
C LEU A 277 35.92 20.96 36.97
N ALA A 278 36.61 22.01 37.41
CA ALA A 278 36.12 23.38 37.28
C ALA A 278 36.32 23.97 35.87
N VAL A 279 37.24 23.42 35.05
CA VAL A 279 37.59 24.01 33.75
C VAL A 279 36.58 23.65 32.65
N LEU A 280 35.96 22.47 32.70
CA LEU A 280 34.94 22.07 31.72
C LEU A 280 33.57 22.75 31.93
N GLY A 281 33.24 23.10 33.19
CA GLY A 281 32.01 23.84 33.50
C GLY A 281 31.99 25.27 32.93
N PHE A 282 33.15 25.91 32.84
CA PHE A 282 33.26 27.28 32.32
C PHE A 282 33.16 27.36 30.78
N TRP A 283 33.52 26.28 30.06
CA TRP A 283 33.45 26.26 28.60
C TRP A 283 32.03 25.98 28.07
N LEU A 284 31.23 25.16 28.78
CA LEU A 284 29.84 24.89 28.38
C LEU A 284 28.90 26.08 28.67
N PHE A 285 29.17 26.90 29.69
CA PHE A 285 28.36 28.10 29.94
C PHE A 285 28.71 29.29 29.02
N SER A 286 29.94 29.37 28.48
CA SER A 286 30.31 30.49 27.61
C SER A 286 29.72 30.41 26.19
N ARG A 287 29.25 29.24 25.75
CA ARG A 287 28.58 29.09 24.44
C ARG A 287 27.07 29.32 24.48
N ARG A 288 26.42 29.28 25.65
CA ARG A 288 24.95 29.44 25.73
C ARG A 288 24.46 30.89 25.68
N ASN A 289 25.35 31.88 25.77
CA ASN A 289 24.98 33.30 25.80
C ASN A 289 25.33 34.09 24.52
N ARG A 290 25.52 33.44 23.36
CA ARG A 290 25.87 34.13 22.10
C ARG A 290 24.86 34.05 20.94
N SER A 291 23.61 33.63 21.18
CA SER A 291 22.60 33.58 20.10
C SER A 291 21.36 34.46 20.32
N TRP A 292 21.43 35.47 21.20
CA TRP A 292 20.39 36.51 21.29
C TRP A 292 21.01 37.86 20.96
N LEU A 293 21.27 38.08 19.67
CA LEU A 293 21.38 39.39 19.00
C LEU A 293 21.62 39.08 17.52
N GLU A 294 20.54 38.72 16.81
CA GLU A 294 20.30 39.00 15.38
C GLU A 294 19.06 38.23 14.92
N GLN A 295 17.91 38.91 15.00
CA GLN A 295 16.76 38.96 14.07
C GLN A 295 15.49 39.36 14.82
#